data_AF-A0AAU6NSP7-F1
#
_entry.id   AF-A0AAU6NSP7-F1
#
_cell.length_a   1.000
_cell.length_b   1.000
_cell.length_c   1.000
_cell.angle_alpha   90.00
_cell.angle_beta   90.00
_cell.angle_gamma   90.00
#
_symmetry.space_group_name_H-M   'P 1'
#
loop_
_entity.id
_entity.type
_entity.pdbx_description
1 polymer ?
#
loop_
_entity_poly.entity_id
_entity_poly.type
_entity_poly.pdbx_seq_one_letter_code
_entity_poly.pdbx_strand_id
1 'polypeptide(L)' 'MNQKRQTVQTRWLDTRQPAQRTGNEAVIFSDECWAGGLRLATSPAVHYELVMAAIRRTLIN' A
#
# COMPACT_ATOMS: atom_id res chain seq x y z
N MET A 1 14.28 -7.11 -0.66
CA MET A 1 12.90 -6.84 -1.14
C MET A 1 11.84 -6.89 -0.03
N ASN A 2 11.92 -7.82 0.93
CA ASN A 2 10.91 -7.98 1.98
C ASN A 2 10.77 -6.79 2.96
N GLN A 3 11.85 -6.09 3.28
CA GLN A 3 11.79 -4.99 4.26
C GLN A 3 10.87 -3.84 3.80
N LYS A 4 10.98 -3.38 2.54
CA LYS A 4 10.11 -2.32 2.01
C LYS A 4 8.64 -2.75 1.97
N ARG A 5 8.37 -4.00 1.57
CA ARG A 5 7.01 -4.55 1.58
C ARG A 5 6.42 -4.57 2.99
N GLN A 6 7.22 -4.96 3.97
CA GLN A 6 6.81 -4.94 5.37
C GLN A 6 6.57 -3.51 5.86
N THR A 7 7.43 -2.54 5.50
CA THR A 7 7.19 -1.12 5.81
C THR A 7 5.89 -0.60 5.22
N VAL A 8 5.57 -0.94 3.96
CA VAL A 8 4.29 -0.58 3.32
C VAL A 8 3.12 -1.17 4.10
N GLN A 9 3.21 -2.45 4.47
CA GLN A 9 2.14 -3.12 5.22
C GLN A 9 1.96 -2.52 6.63
N THR A 10 3.04 -2.27 7.36
CA THR A 10 2.99 -1.61 8.68
C THR A 10 2.39 -0.22 8.55
N ARG A 11 2.88 0.59 7.60
CA ARG A 11 2.37 1.95 7.39
C ARG A 11 0.88 1.96 7.05
N TRP A 12 0.42 1.03 6.22
CA TRP A 12 -1.01 0.87 5.92
C TRP A 12 -1.85 0.58 7.16
N LEU A 13 -1.38 -0.34 8.02
CA LEU A 13 -2.09 -0.72 9.24
C LEU A 13 -2.11 0.41 10.28
N ASP A 14 -1.04 1.22 10.34
CA ASP A 14 -0.90 2.36 11.24
C ASP A 14 -1.73 3.56 10.79
N THR A 15 -1.83 3.83 9.48
CA THR A 15 -2.49 5.03 8.96
C THR A 15 -3.96 4.83 8.63
N ARG A 16 -4.41 3.59 8.40
CA ARG A 16 -5.80 3.30 8.03
C ARG A 16 -6.48 2.40 9.04
N GLN A 17 -7.53 2.96 9.65
CA GLN A 17 -8.42 2.22 10.53
C GLN A 17 -9.15 1.13 9.74
N PRO A 18 -9.55 0.01 10.37
CA PRO A 18 -10.22 -1.10 9.68
C PRO A 18 -11.38 -0.67 8.79
N ALA A 19 -12.23 0.28 9.23
CA ALA A 19 -13.36 0.78 8.47
C ALA A 19 -12.99 1.59 7.21
N GLN A 20 -11.76 2.08 7.11
CA GLN A 20 -11.26 2.88 5.99
C GLN A 20 -10.51 2.06 4.95
N ARG A 21 -10.27 0.76 5.20
CA ARG A 21 -9.44 -0.11 4.34
C ARG A 21 -10.17 -0.56 3.07
N THR A 22 -10.75 0.40 2.35
CA THR A 22 -11.46 0.19 1.10
C THR A 22 -10.48 0.11 -0.07
N GLY A 23 -10.95 -0.42 -1.21
CA GLY A 23 -10.17 -0.39 -2.45
C GLY A 23 -9.78 1.03 -2.88
N ASN A 24 -10.67 2.02 -2.70
CA ASN A 24 -10.36 3.41 -3.04
C ASN A 24 -9.23 3.98 -2.17
N GLU A 25 -9.28 3.72 -0.86
CA GLU A 25 -8.25 4.15 0.06
C GLU A 25 -6.90 3.48 -0.21
N ALA A 26 -6.94 2.23 -0.70
CA ALA A 26 -5.76 1.51 -1.13
C ALA A 26 -5.07 2.20 -2.32
N VAL A 27 -5.84 2.74 -3.27
CA VAL A 27 -5.29 3.51 -4.40
C VAL A 27 -4.59 4.77 -3.88
N ILE A 28 -5.29 5.56 -3.06
CA ILE A 28 -4.76 6.79 -2.45
C ILE A 28 -3.46 6.50 -1.70
N PHE A 29 -3.45 5.44 -0.89
CA PHE A 29 -2.27 5.02 -0.14
C PHE A 29 -1.09 4.60 -1.03
N SER A 30 -1.35 3.95 -2.17
CA SER A 30 -0.31 3.63 -3.14
C SER A 30 0.34 4.91 -3.69
N ASP A 31 -0.46 5.93 -4.01
CA ASP A 31 0.05 7.21 -4.50
C ASP A 31 0.82 7.96 -3.41
N GLU A 32 0.35 7.96 -2.17
CA GLU A 32 1.07 8.50 -1.00
C GLU A 32 2.44 7.83 -0.82
N CYS A 33 2.51 6.50 -0.97
CA CYS A 33 3.77 5.76 -0.90
C CYS A 33 4.73 6.14 -2.03
N TRP A 34 4.21 6.32 -3.25
CA TRP A 34 4.99 6.73 -4.40
C TRP A 34 5.58 8.14 -4.24
N ALA A 35 4.75 9.10 -3.84
CA ALA A 35 5.12 10.49 -3.59
C ALA A 35 6.12 10.61 -2.43
N GLY A 36 5.92 9.81 -1.37
CA GLY A 36 6.80 9.76 -0.20
C GLY A 36 8.08 8.94 -0.39
N GLY A 37 8.37 8.44 -1.59
CA GLY A 37 9.60 7.69 -1.89
C GLY A 37 9.63 6.24 -1.40
N LEU A 38 8.55 5.74 -0.79
CA LEU A 38 8.38 4.34 -0.39
C LEU A 38 7.99 3.47 -1.59
N ARG A 39 8.83 3.49 -2.62
CA ARG A 39 8.59 2.81 -3.89
C ARG A 39 9.02 1.35 -3.81
N LEU A 40 8.09 0.46 -4.15
CA LEU A 40 8.31 -1.00 -4.24
C LEU A 40 8.89 -1.40 -5.60
N ALA A 41 8.68 -0.59 -6.64
CA ALA A 41 9.25 -0.78 -7.98
C ALA A 41 9.58 0.58 -8.60
N THR A 42 10.37 0.58 -9.66
CA THR A 42 10.70 1.77 -10.47
C THR A 42 9.57 2.18 -11.42
N SER A 43 8.67 1.25 -11.75
CA SER A 43 7.46 1.52 -12.53
C SER A 43 6.27 1.81 -11.61
N PRO A 44 5.47 2.87 -11.88
CA PRO A 44 4.26 3.16 -11.11
C PRO A 44 3.24 2.01 -11.13
N ALA A 45 3.04 1.38 -12.28
CA ALA A 45 2.07 0.29 -12.42
C ALA A 45 2.49 -0.93 -11.59
N VAL A 46 3.76 -1.33 -11.68
CA VAL A 46 4.29 -2.46 -10.88
C VAL A 46 4.29 -2.11 -9.39
N HIS A 47 4.57 -0.85 -9.03
CA HIS A 47 4.50 -0.42 -7.65
C HIS A 47 3.08 -0.58 -7.08
N TYR A 48 2.08 -0.10 -7.81
CA TYR A 48 0.67 -0.23 -7.43
C TYR A 48 0.27 -1.69 -7.20
N GLU A 49 0.60 -2.58 -8.14
CA GLU A 49 0.29 -4.01 -8.00
C GLU A 49 0.94 -4.63 -6.75
N LEU A 50 2.19 -4.26 -6.46
CA LEU A 50 2.92 -4.73 -5.29
C LEU A 50 2.34 -4.19 -3.98
N VAL A 51 1.88 -2.92 -3.95
CA VAL A 51 1.19 -2.34 -2.80
C VAL A 51 -0.13 -3.07 -2.57
N MET A 52 -0.95 -3.23 -3.62
CA MET A 52 -2.22 -3.98 -3.56
C MET A 52 -1.99 -5.40 -3.06
N ALA A 53 -1.00 -6.11 -3.60
CA ALA A 53 -0.65 -7.46 -3.16
C ALA A 53 -0.15 -7.52 -1.70
N ALA A 54 0.41 -6.44 -1.16
CA ALA A 54 0.84 -6.36 0.23
C ALA A 54 -0.35 -6.17 1.20
N ILE A 55 -1.36 -5.39 0.80
CA ILE A 55 -2.47 -4.99 1.69
C ILE A 55 -3.78 -5.74 1.42
N ARG A 56 -3.87 -6.54 0.35
CA ARG A 56 -5.10 -7.23 -0.11
C ARG A 56 -5.87 -7.95 0.98
N ARG A 57 -5.18 -8.63 1.89
CA ARG A 57 -5.80 -9.41 2.98
C ARG A 57 -6.42 -8.56 4.09
N THR A 58 -6.20 -7.25 4.05
CA THR A 58 -6.66 -6.30 5.07
C THR A 58 -7.77 -5.40 4.55
N LEU A 59 -8.09 -5.50 3.26
CA LEU A 59 -9.16 -4.73 2.64
C LEU A 59 -10.50 -5.23 3.14
N ILE A 60 -11.43 -4.30 3.34
CA ILE A 60 -12.84 -4.63 3.55
C ILE A 60 -13.50 -4.86 2.19
N ASN A 61 -14.37 -5.87 2.12
CA ASN A 61 -15.13 -6.22 0.92
C ASN A 61 -16.11 -5.11 0.53
#